data_AF-Q47H87-F1
#
_entry.id   AF-Q47H87-F1
#
_cell.length_a   1.000
_cell.length_b   1.000
_cell.length_c   1.000
_cell.angle_alpha   90.00
_cell.angle_beta   90.00
_cell.angle_gamma   90.00
#
_symmetry.space_group_name_H-M   'P 1'
#
loop_
_entity.id
_entity.type
_entity.pdbx_description
1 polymer ?
#
loop_
_entity_poly.entity_id
_entity_poly.type
_entity_poly.pdbx_seq_one_letter_code
_entity_poly.pdbx_strand_id
1 'polypeptide(L)'
;MDSLTLQQAATFLKIHPVTLQEKARAGEIPGAKIGKCWVFLEIDLVDYVRSQYRRRALQGAHERNITCHSSNAKTRPAGGSKSSSTDERYNAVLGLTTKSKPRNSTTG
;
A
#
# COMPACT_ATOMS: atom_id res chain seq x y z
N MET A 1 -8.82 -26.14 -13.58
CA MET A 1 -9.34 -24.86 -13.06
C MET A 1 -10.61 -25.26 -12.37
N ASP A 2 -10.50 -25.41 -11.06
CA ASP A 2 -11.47 -26.19 -10.32
C ASP A 2 -12.41 -25.21 -9.61
N SER A 3 -13.70 -25.45 -9.77
CA SER A 3 -14.75 -24.67 -9.11
C SER A 3 -15.10 -25.32 -7.78
N LEU A 4 -15.09 -24.53 -6.72
CA LEU A 4 -15.39 -24.95 -5.36
C LEU A 4 -16.80 -24.50 -4.96
N THR A 5 -17.51 -25.37 -4.28
CA THR A 5 -18.76 -25.03 -3.58
C THR A 5 -18.47 -24.20 -2.33
N LEU A 6 -19.50 -23.56 -1.76
CA LEU A 6 -19.38 -22.79 -0.52
C LEU A 6 -18.67 -23.57 0.61
N GLN A 7 -19.01 -24.83 0.82
CA GLN A 7 -18.41 -25.67 1.88
C GLN A 7 -16.95 -26.00 1.60
N GLN A 8 -16.61 -26.31 0.35
CA GLN A 8 -15.24 -26.58 -0.05
C GLN A 8 -14.37 -25.33 0.06
N ALA A 9 -14.87 -24.18 -0.40
CA ALA A 9 -14.19 -22.89 -0.29
C ALA A 9 -14.00 -22.45 1.17
N ALA A 10 -15.01 -22.69 2.03
CA ALA A 10 -14.94 -22.44 3.47
C ALA A 10 -13.84 -23.29 4.13
N THR A 11 -13.77 -24.57 3.78
CA THR A 11 -12.75 -25.49 4.26
C THR A 11 -11.35 -25.09 3.77
N PHE A 12 -11.24 -24.69 2.49
CA PHE A 12 -10.00 -24.21 1.88
C PHE A 12 -9.43 -22.98 2.58
N LEU A 13 -10.28 -21.96 2.81
CA LEU A 13 -9.88 -20.73 3.50
C LEU A 13 -9.84 -20.86 5.04
N LYS A 14 -10.32 -21.99 5.59
CA LYS A 14 -10.48 -22.24 7.03
C LYS A 14 -11.37 -21.19 7.72
N ILE A 15 -12.50 -20.85 7.09
CA ILE A 15 -13.49 -19.88 7.60
C ILE A 15 -14.85 -20.57 7.69
N HIS A 16 -15.71 -20.16 8.62
CA HIS A 16 -17.09 -20.66 8.68
C HIS A 16 -17.87 -20.32 7.38
N PRO A 17 -18.67 -21.25 6.83
CA PRO A 17 -19.35 -21.06 5.54
C PRO A 17 -20.32 -19.87 5.52
N VAL A 18 -20.97 -19.56 6.65
CA VAL A 18 -21.86 -18.38 6.75
C VAL A 18 -21.05 -17.09 6.60
N THR A 19 -19.90 -16.98 7.27
CA THR A 19 -19.02 -15.82 7.15
C THR A 19 -18.44 -15.69 5.75
N LEU A 20 -18.08 -16.82 5.11
CA LEU A 20 -17.64 -16.81 3.72
C LEU A 20 -18.75 -16.29 2.79
N GLN A 21 -19.99 -16.72 3.00
CA GLN A 21 -21.14 -16.25 2.24
C GLN A 21 -21.39 -14.75 2.42
N GLU A 22 -21.31 -14.25 3.65
CA GLU A 22 -21.46 -12.81 3.95
C GLU A 22 -20.38 -11.99 3.24
N LYS A 23 -19.12 -12.44 3.29
CA LYS A 23 -17.99 -11.80 2.61
C LYS A 23 -18.12 -11.82 1.09
N ALA A 24 -18.57 -12.93 0.52
CA ALA A 24 -18.85 -13.04 -0.91
C ALA A 24 -20.01 -12.10 -1.31
N ARG A 25 -21.06 -12.00 -0.48
CA ARG A 25 -22.17 -11.06 -0.69
C ARG A 25 -21.73 -9.60 -0.60
N ALA A 26 -20.78 -9.30 0.27
CA ALA A 26 -20.18 -7.97 0.40
C ALA A 26 -19.19 -7.63 -0.72
N GLY A 27 -18.82 -8.60 -1.57
CA GLY A 27 -17.82 -8.43 -2.63
C GLY A 27 -16.38 -8.38 -2.12
N GLU A 28 -16.12 -8.78 -0.86
CA GLU A 28 -14.76 -8.84 -0.30
C GLU A 28 -13.98 -10.04 -0.83
N ILE A 29 -14.66 -11.18 -0.98
CA ILE A 29 -14.09 -12.43 -1.49
C ILE A 29 -14.66 -12.68 -2.88
N PRO A 30 -13.81 -12.93 -3.89
CA PRO A 30 -14.27 -13.21 -5.24
C PRO A 30 -15.08 -14.51 -5.26
N GLY A 31 -16.34 -14.41 -5.67
CA GLY A 31 -17.25 -15.54 -5.79
C GLY A 31 -18.50 -15.13 -6.58
N ALA A 32 -19.09 -16.08 -7.29
CA ALA A 32 -20.28 -15.86 -8.09
C ALA A 32 -21.48 -16.62 -7.50
N LYS A 33 -22.63 -15.96 -7.45
CA LYS A 33 -23.90 -16.60 -7.12
C LYS A 33 -24.56 -17.12 -8.39
N ILE A 34 -24.54 -18.43 -8.57
CA ILE A 34 -25.12 -19.11 -9.74
C ILE A 34 -26.40 -19.81 -9.27
N GLY A 35 -27.54 -19.20 -9.61
CA GLY A 35 -28.85 -19.61 -9.09
C GLY A 35 -28.92 -19.52 -7.57
N LYS A 36 -29.10 -20.67 -6.90
CA LYS A 36 -29.18 -20.76 -5.43
C LYS A 36 -27.84 -21.04 -4.78
N CYS A 37 -26.82 -21.40 -5.55
CA CYS A 37 -25.53 -21.85 -5.03
C CYS A 37 -24.46 -20.77 -5.22
N TRP A 38 -23.53 -20.70 -4.26
CA TRP A 38 -22.29 -19.93 -4.42
C TRP A 38 -21.20 -20.83 -5.00
N VAL A 39 -20.52 -20.30 -6.01
CA VAL A 39 -19.41 -20.95 -6.71
C VAL A 39 -18.19 -20.05 -6.64
N PHE A 40 -17.06 -20.65 -6.29
CA PHE A 40 -15.78 -19.97 -6.14
C PHE A 40 -14.78 -20.63 -7.08
N LEU A 41 -13.91 -19.83 -7.71
CA LEU A 41 -12.79 -20.38 -8.46
C LEU A 41 -11.59 -20.50 -7.51
N GLU A 42 -10.94 -21.66 -7.52
CA GLU A 42 -9.78 -21.89 -6.64
C GLU A 42 -8.67 -20.86 -6.88
N ILE A 43 -8.41 -20.50 -8.14
CA ILE A 43 -7.41 -19.48 -8.49
C ILE A 43 -7.72 -18.12 -7.87
N ASP A 44 -8.99 -17.71 -7.88
CA ASP A 44 -9.40 -16.43 -7.32
C ASP A 44 -9.27 -16.42 -5.78
N LEU A 45 -9.54 -17.55 -5.13
CA LEU A 45 -9.33 -17.68 -3.68
C LEU A 45 -7.84 -17.63 -3.34
N VAL A 46 -6.98 -18.26 -4.14
CA VAL A 46 -5.52 -18.20 -3.98
C VAL A 46 -5.01 -16.77 -4.16
N ASP A 47 -5.49 -16.07 -5.19
CA ASP A 47 -5.12 -14.68 -5.44
C ASP A 47 -5.65 -13.73 -4.36
N TYR A 48 -6.84 -14.00 -3.81
CA TYR A 48 -7.33 -13.31 -2.62
C TYR A 48 -6.36 -13.49 -1.44
N VAL A 49 -5.92 -14.72 -1.13
CA VAL A 49 -4.94 -14.97 -0.07
C VAL A 49 -3.62 -14.24 -0.34
N ARG A 50 -3.12 -14.25 -1.58
CA ARG A 50 -1.90 -13.52 -1.98
C ARG A 50 -2.05 -12.01 -1.77
N SER A 51 -3.21 -11.44 -2.07
CA SER A 51 -3.47 -10.01 -1.87
C SER A 51 -3.39 -9.61 -0.38
N GLN A 52 -3.69 -10.53 0.54
CA GLN A 52 -3.59 -10.29 1.98
C GLN A 52 -2.14 -10.21 2.47
N TYR A 53 -1.19 -10.88 1.81
CA TYR A 53 0.23 -10.75 2.15
C TYR A 53 0.71 -9.31 1.98
N ARG A 54 0.33 -8.64 0.89
CA ARG A 54 0.74 -7.27 0.60
C ARG A 54 0.25 -6.28 1.67
N ARG A 55 -0.98 -6.47 2.16
CA ARG A 55 -1.53 -5.64 3.26
C ARG A 55 -0.74 -5.79 4.57
N ARG A 56 -0.13 -6.97 4.82
CA ARG A 56 0.60 -7.25 6.07
C ARG A 56 2.10 -6.93 5.98
N ALA A 57 2.74 -7.24 4.85
CA ALA A 57 4.15 -6.91 4.62
C ALA A 57 4.39 -5.38 4.59
N LEU A 58 3.38 -4.59 4.21
CA LEU A 58 3.41 -3.14 4.26
C LEU A 58 2.86 -2.57 5.58
N GLN A 59 2.82 -3.30 6.70
CA GLN A 59 2.54 -2.66 7.99
C GLN A 59 3.62 -1.62 8.39
N GLY A 60 4.77 -1.59 7.70
CA GLY A 60 5.73 -0.46 7.72
C GLY A 60 5.50 0.62 6.66
N ALA A 61 4.65 0.38 5.66
CA ALA A 61 4.41 1.24 4.49
C ALA A 61 2.91 1.32 4.17
N HIS A 62 2.07 1.49 5.22
CA HIS A 62 0.77 2.09 5.01
C HIS A 62 1.05 3.46 4.39
N GLU A 63 0.70 3.61 3.11
CA GLU A 63 0.56 4.91 2.49
C GLU A 63 -0.47 5.64 3.34
N ARG A 64 0.04 6.39 4.32
CA ARG A 64 -0.73 7.22 5.21
C ARG A 64 -1.35 8.28 4.31
N ASN A 65 -2.52 7.99 3.75
CA ASN A 65 -3.51 9.02 3.47
C ASN A 65 -4.07 9.49 4.81
N ILE A 66 -3.17 9.95 5.68
CA ILE A 66 -3.51 10.79 6.80
C ILE A 66 -3.45 12.16 6.20
N THR A 67 -4.59 12.64 5.71
CA THR A 67 -4.81 14.08 5.69
C THR A 67 -4.59 14.53 7.13
N CYS A 68 -3.42 15.11 7.40
CA CYS A 68 -3.03 15.51 8.73
C CYS A 68 -3.94 16.65 9.15
N HIS A 69 -4.85 16.40 10.10
CA HIS A 69 -5.84 17.39 10.55
C HIS A 69 -5.22 18.55 11.37
N SER A 70 -3.90 18.58 11.60
CA SER A 70 -3.23 19.61 12.39
C SER A 70 -2.62 20.77 11.58
N SER A 71 -2.95 20.90 10.30
CA SER A 71 -2.37 21.90 9.39
C SER A 71 -2.89 23.34 9.56
N ASN A 72 -3.22 23.77 10.78
CA ASN A 72 -3.50 25.19 11.09
C ASN A 72 -2.48 25.84 12.04
N ALA A 73 -1.26 25.29 12.13
CA ALA A 73 -0.15 25.98 12.77
C ALA A 73 0.80 26.52 11.70
N LYS A 74 0.98 27.85 11.67
CA LYS A 74 1.95 28.57 10.85
C LYS A 74 3.28 27.81 10.87
N THR A 75 3.66 27.22 9.74
CA THR A 75 4.89 26.44 9.61
C THR A 75 6.05 27.35 9.98
N ARG A 76 6.59 27.18 11.20
CA ARG A 76 7.88 27.78 11.55
C ARG A 76 8.88 27.26 10.50
N PRO A 77 9.77 28.09 9.95
CA PRO A 77 10.80 27.58 9.07
C PRO A 77 11.48 26.43 9.80
N ALA A 78 11.45 25.25 9.19
CA ALA A 78 12.04 24.06 9.77
C ALA A 78 13.48 24.40 10.14
N GLY A 79 13.77 24.42 11.44
CA GLY A 79 15.11 24.57 11.98
C GLY A 79 15.91 23.29 11.78
N GLY A 80 15.91 22.77 10.55
CA GLY A 80 16.91 21.80 10.13
C GLY A 80 18.21 22.56 10.04
N SER A 81 19.17 22.25 10.92
CA SER A 81 20.55 22.65 10.70
C SER A 81 21.04 21.92 9.46
N LYS A 82 20.77 22.49 8.28
CA LYS A 82 21.42 22.14 7.03
C LYS A 82 22.88 22.61 7.18
N SER A 83 23.71 21.83 7.87
CA SER A 83 25.14 22.02 7.73
C SER A 83 25.48 21.57 6.31
N SER A 84 26.05 22.48 5.52
CA SER A 84 26.58 22.21 4.18
C SER A 84 27.33 20.87 4.11
N SER A 85 28.06 20.57 5.19
CA SER A 85 28.86 19.35 5.33
C SER A 85 28.06 18.04 5.36
N THR A 86 26.82 18.01 5.87
CA THR A 86 26.04 16.76 5.93
C THR A 86 25.43 16.44 4.57
N ASP A 87 24.91 17.47 3.90
CA ASP A 87 24.28 17.35 2.58
C ASP A 87 25.32 16.91 1.52
N GLU A 88 26.53 17.49 1.53
CA GLU A 88 27.64 17.07 0.65
C GLU A 88 28.05 15.60 0.84
N ARG A 89 28.16 15.11 2.08
CA ARG A 89 28.50 13.70 2.36
C ARG A 89 27.44 12.78 1.78
N TYR A 90 26.17 13.14 1.92
CA TYR A 90 25.07 12.34 1.42
C TYR A 90 25.05 12.32 -0.12
N ASN A 91 25.24 13.47 -0.75
CA ASN A 91 25.30 13.59 -2.21
C ASN A 91 26.50 12.84 -2.80
N ALA A 92 27.65 12.83 -2.12
CA ALA A 92 28.84 12.07 -2.53
C ALA A 92 28.57 10.55 -2.52
N VAL A 93 27.90 10.03 -1.49
CA VAL A 93 27.53 8.61 -1.41
C VAL A 93 26.50 8.25 -2.47
N LEU A 94 25.57 9.15 -2.78
CA LEU A 94 24.53 8.94 -3.79
C LEU A 94 25.00 9.21 -5.24
N GLY A 95 26.24 9.66 -5.44
CA GLY A 95 26.78 9.99 -6.77
C GLY A 95 26.11 11.20 -7.44
N LEU A 96 25.43 12.05 -6.67
CA LEU A 96 24.74 13.22 -7.21
C LEU A 96 25.72 14.36 -7.42
N THR A 97 25.80 14.86 -8.66
CA THR A 97 26.64 16.02 -8.99
C THR A 97 25.93 17.30 -8.55
N THR A 98 26.40 17.94 -7.47
CA THR A 98 25.74 19.12 -6.87
C THR A 98 26.31 20.46 -7.33
N LYS A 99 27.17 20.48 -8.34
CA LYS A 99 27.78 21.73 -8.82
C LYS A 99 26.76 22.57 -9.60
N SER A 100 26.15 23.53 -8.92
CA SER A 100 25.41 24.62 -9.58
C SER A 100 26.39 25.59 -10.24
N LYS A 101 26.09 25.99 -11.49
CA LYS A 101 26.89 26.94 -12.27
C LYS A 101 26.79 28.34 -11.64
N PRO A 102 27.91 29.05 -11.38
CA PRO A 102 27.85 30.42 -10.87
C PRO A 102 27.18 31.34 -11.90
N ARG A 103 26.19 32.12 -11.45
CA ARG A 103 25.60 33.22 -12.24
C ARG A 103 26.55 34.42 -12.14
N ASN A 104 26.93 34.95 -13.28
CA ASN A 104 27.70 36.18 -13.42
C ASN A 104 26.94 37.36 -12.79
N SER A 105 27.58 38.09 -11.86
CA SER A 105 27.09 39.39 -11.38
C SER A 105 27.64 40.49 -12.28
N THR A 106 26.75 41.20 -12.98
CA THR A 106 27.10 42.45 -13.68
C THR A 106 26.83 43.60 -12.71
N THR A 107 27.87 44.33 -12.32
CA THR A 107 27.78 45.58 -11.56
C THR A 107 27.63 46.73 -12.55
N GLY A 108 26.59 47.54 -12.37
CA GLY A 108 26.43 48.86 -12.99
C GLY A 108 26.57 49.94 -11.95
#